data_AF-A0A3C0U556-F1
#
_entry.id   AF-A0A3C0U556-F1
#
_cell.length_a   1.000
_cell.length_b   1.000
_cell.length_c   1.000
_cell.angle_alpha   90.00
_cell.angle_beta   90.00
_cell.angle_gamma   90.00
#
_symmetry.space_group_name_H-M   'P 1'
#
loop_
_entity.id
_entity.type
_entity.pdbx_description
1 polymer ?
#
loop_
_entity_poly.entity_id
_entity_poly.type
_entity_poly.pdbx_seq_one_letter_code
_entity_poly.pdbx_strand_id
1 'polypeptide(L)'
;RDIAKAYLDSCDPNAILFTNGDNDTFPLWYVQEVEGYRTDVRVVNLSLLNTDWYIDQQRRKAYDGEAVPFSFEWNQYVQGTRDVLYYRDMGVKGRWDVKDFVQFTKRDDAQVKFKTGGNKELPLYPQKKLRISIDKDAVLANGVVDLADSAKVVDYIDWDWKSNVITKRDLMVIDLIANNNWERPIYFSITVGNSAKSFFWLNEYFRLEGMAYRFVPVFNPGANSGIDFGKVDTEIMYNNLINKFAYGNMELPDVYLDETNRRLSYNLRTIFGRLANEFIAEGNNEKAVEVLDFAMDIMPSEKFGYNYFLFGIIDAYYRAGAIEQARELTNEFADLLDEELLYFDGLSRSDKKRAKNEWQTDLQFYQMLFRNIQTHDNENTQSFYQRYLAVASPFQNN
;
A
#
# COMPACT_ATOMS: atom_id res chain seq x y z
N ARG A 1 -16.84 7.63 3.26
CA ARG A 1 -16.57 9.03 2.82
C ARG A 1 -15.22 9.51 3.35
N ASP A 2 -15.02 9.58 4.66
CA ASP A 2 -13.83 10.25 5.22
C ASP A 2 -12.52 9.51 4.94
N ILE A 3 -12.55 8.16 4.87
CA ILE A 3 -11.41 7.37 4.35
C ILE A 3 -11.04 7.75 2.91
N ALA A 4 -12.02 8.02 2.04
CA ALA A 4 -11.76 8.46 0.67
C ALA A 4 -11.11 9.86 0.66
N LYS A 5 -11.56 10.76 1.53
CA LYS A 5 -10.91 12.05 1.72
C LYS A 5 -9.48 11.90 2.22
N ALA A 6 -9.22 10.98 3.16
CA ALA A 6 -7.87 10.70 3.66
C ALA A 6 -6.90 10.28 2.53
N TYR A 7 -7.33 9.44 1.58
CA TYR A 7 -6.52 9.12 0.39
C TYR A 7 -6.19 10.38 -0.45
N LEU A 8 -7.18 11.23 -0.71
CA LEU A 8 -6.96 12.47 -1.47
C LEU A 8 -6.08 13.45 -0.69
N ASP A 9 -6.28 13.55 0.62
CA ASP A 9 -5.54 14.41 1.53
C ASP A 9 -4.10 13.97 1.75
N SER A 10 -3.78 12.71 1.47
CA SER A 10 -2.42 12.20 1.40
C SER A 10 -1.66 12.72 0.18
N CYS A 11 -2.37 13.23 -0.84
CA CYS A 11 -1.78 13.63 -2.11
C CYS A 11 -1.54 15.14 -2.19
N ASP A 12 -0.40 15.53 -2.73
CA ASP A 12 -0.10 16.91 -3.13
C ASP A 12 -1.08 17.45 -4.19
N PRO A 13 -1.14 18.79 -4.37
CA PRO A 13 -1.97 19.40 -5.42
C PRO A 13 -1.68 18.86 -6.81
N ASN A 14 -2.73 18.66 -7.62
CA ASN A 14 -2.66 18.18 -9.01
C ASN A 14 -2.00 16.78 -9.18
N ALA A 15 -1.91 16.00 -8.11
CA ALA A 15 -1.34 14.65 -8.12
C ALA A 15 -2.12 13.67 -9.01
N ILE A 16 -1.45 12.57 -9.37
CA ILE A 16 -2.05 11.39 -9.99
C ILE A 16 -2.05 10.28 -8.95
N LEU A 17 -3.23 9.81 -8.56
CA LEU A 17 -3.41 8.73 -7.57
C LEU A 17 -3.83 7.45 -8.27
N PHE A 18 -2.95 6.45 -8.26
CA PHE A 18 -3.26 5.11 -8.77
C PHE A 18 -4.00 4.27 -7.72
N THR A 19 -5.10 3.66 -8.16
CA THR A 19 -5.93 2.71 -7.39
C THR A 19 -6.07 1.39 -8.15
N ASN A 20 -6.63 0.34 -7.56
CA ASN A 20 -6.74 -0.95 -8.25
C ASN A 20 -8.11 -1.64 -8.12
N GLY A 21 -8.89 -1.31 -7.08
CA GLY A 21 -10.16 -1.95 -6.75
C GLY A 21 -11.38 -1.04 -6.87
N ASP A 22 -12.55 -1.59 -6.57
CA ASP A 22 -13.80 -0.85 -6.41
C ASP A 22 -13.87 -0.10 -5.08
N ASN A 23 -13.44 -0.76 -4.01
CA ASN A 23 -13.50 -0.27 -2.63
C ASN A 23 -12.61 0.96 -2.34
N ASP A 24 -11.55 1.19 -3.12
CA ASP A 24 -10.77 2.43 -3.08
C ASP A 24 -11.28 3.44 -4.12
N THR A 25 -11.52 3.00 -5.36
CA THR A 25 -11.84 3.91 -6.48
C THR A 25 -13.22 4.56 -6.39
N PHE A 26 -14.28 3.81 -6.12
CA PHE A 26 -15.64 4.37 -6.20
C PHE A 26 -15.93 5.38 -5.09
N PRO A 27 -15.50 5.16 -3.82
CA PRO A 27 -15.62 6.21 -2.81
C PRO A 27 -14.84 7.48 -3.15
N LEU A 28 -13.68 7.36 -3.80
CA LEU A 28 -12.89 8.51 -4.28
C LEU A 28 -13.65 9.30 -5.35
N TRP A 29 -14.15 8.63 -6.38
CA TRP A 29 -14.97 9.30 -7.39
C TRP A 29 -16.24 9.90 -6.80
N TYR A 30 -16.90 9.23 -5.85
CA TYR A 30 -18.06 9.81 -5.18
C TYR A 30 -17.71 11.16 -4.51
N VAL A 31 -16.63 11.24 -3.72
CA VAL A 31 -16.27 12.50 -3.04
C VAL A 31 -15.80 13.59 -4.03
N GLN A 32 -15.23 13.23 -5.17
CA GLN A 32 -14.84 14.21 -6.20
C GLN A 32 -16.04 14.70 -7.02
N GLU A 33 -16.82 13.76 -7.58
CA GLU A 33 -17.88 14.03 -8.55
C GLU A 33 -19.15 14.58 -7.90
N VAL A 34 -19.46 14.15 -6.67
CA VAL A 34 -20.69 14.53 -5.96
C VAL A 34 -20.41 15.59 -4.90
N GLU A 35 -19.36 15.43 -4.10
CA GLU A 35 -19.04 16.38 -3.02
C GLU A 35 -18.09 17.51 -3.44
N GLY A 36 -17.49 17.45 -4.64
CA GLY A 36 -16.56 18.48 -5.13
C GLY A 36 -15.25 18.56 -4.34
N TYR A 37 -14.80 17.47 -3.73
CA TYR A 37 -13.62 17.45 -2.86
C TYR A 37 -12.35 17.03 -3.61
N ARG A 38 -11.28 17.84 -3.53
CA ARG A 38 -9.97 17.55 -4.17
C ARG A 38 -10.09 17.12 -5.64
N THR A 39 -10.87 17.88 -6.41
CA THR A 39 -11.09 17.71 -7.85
C THR A 39 -9.83 17.96 -8.69
N ASP A 40 -8.75 18.44 -8.07
CA ASP A 40 -7.41 18.58 -8.65
C ASP A 40 -6.67 17.24 -8.78
N VAL A 41 -6.95 16.27 -7.90
CA VAL A 41 -6.25 14.96 -7.92
C VAL A 41 -6.86 14.07 -8.99
N ARG A 42 -6.02 13.49 -9.84
CA ARG A 42 -6.47 12.55 -10.88
C ARG A 42 -6.45 11.12 -10.37
N VAL A 43 -7.62 10.54 -10.11
CA VAL A 43 -7.76 9.14 -9.70
C VAL A 43 -7.73 8.21 -10.92
N VAL A 44 -6.72 7.35 -10.99
CA VAL A 44 -6.48 6.41 -12.09
C VAL A 44 -6.56 4.96 -11.59
N ASN A 45 -7.65 4.27 -11.92
CA ASN A 45 -7.83 2.86 -11.61
C ASN A 45 -7.02 1.97 -12.59
N LEU A 46 -6.06 1.23 -12.06
CA LEU A 46 -5.15 0.36 -12.82
C LEU A 46 -5.85 -0.81 -13.51
N SER A 47 -6.98 -1.30 -12.97
CA SER A 47 -7.77 -2.35 -13.62
C SER A 47 -8.46 -1.81 -14.88
N LEU A 48 -9.05 -0.62 -14.80
CA LEU A 48 -9.70 0.06 -15.93
C LEU A 48 -8.70 0.61 -16.95
N LEU A 49 -7.46 0.91 -16.55
CA LEU A 49 -6.38 1.38 -17.43
C LEU A 49 -5.95 0.34 -18.50
N ASN A 50 -6.48 -0.87 -18.45
CA ASN A 50 -6.37 -1.81 -19.57
C ASN A 50 -7.32 -1.52 -20.75
N THR A 51 -8.28 -0.62 -20.56
CA THR A 51 -9.30 -0.28 -21.56
C THR A 51 -9.00 1.05 -22.22
N ASP A 52 -9.21 1.12 -23.53
CA ASP A 52 -8.94 2.30 -24.35
C ASP A 52 -9.83 3.49 -24.01
N TRP A 53 -11.13 3.27 -23.78
CA TRP A 53 -12.06 4.33 -23.37
C TRP A 53 -11.67 4.99 -22.04
N TYR A 54 -11.09 4.22 -21.10
CA TYR A 54 -10.66 4.78 -19.83
C TYR A 54 -9.37 5.58 -19.98
N ILE A 55 -8.44 5.11 -20.83
CA ILE A 55 -7.26 5.89 -21.22
C ILE A 55 -7.69 7.21 -21.88
N ASP A 56 -8.68 7.20 -22.77
CA ASP A 56 -9.23 8.41 -23.40
C ASP A 56 -9.78 9.41 -22.37
N GLN A 57 -10.42 8.93 -21.31
CA GLN A 57 -10.87 9.79 -20.21
C GLN A 57 -9.69 10.41 -19.46
N GLN A 58 -8.62 9.65 -19.20
CA GLN A 58 -7.42 10.12 -18.48
C GLN A 58 -6.61 11.15 -19.27
N ARG A 59 -6.67 11.12 -20.61
CA ARG A 59 -6.00 12.08 -21.49
C ARG A 59 -6.69 13.45 -21.55
N ARG A 60 -7.83 13.62 -20.89
CA ARG A 60 -8.58 14.89 -20.87
C ARG A 60 -8.50 15.49 -19.48
N LYS A 61 -8.37 16.82 -19.43
CA LYS A 61 -8.59 17.59 -18.20
C LYS A 61 -10.01 17.30 -17.69
N ALA A 62 -10.16 17.10 -16.39
CA ALA A 62 -11.48 17.03 -15.75
C ALA A 62 -11.47 17.87 -14.49
N TYR A 63 -12.47 18.73 -14.34
CA TYR A 63 -12.54 19.71 -13.26
C TYR A 63 -11.24 20.52 -13.18
N ASP A 64 -10.61 20.55 -12.01
CA ASP A 64 -9.36 21.25 -11.75
C ASP A 64 -8.13 20.38 -12.02
N GLY A 65 -8.30 19.07 -12.21
CA GLY A 65 -7.21 18.12 -12.41
C GLY A 65 -6.76 18.05 -13.86
N GLU A 66 -5.46 18.24 -14.08
CA GLU A 66 -4.85 18.21 -15.41
C GLU A 66 -4.94 16.82 -16.07
N ALA A 67 -4.77 16.80 -17.40
CA ALA A 67 -4.68 15.55 -18.15
C ALA A 67 -3.46 14.71 -17.70
N VAL A 68 -3.59 13.39 -17.75
CA VAL A 68 -2.45 12.50 -17.56
C VAL A 68 -1.53 12.60 -18.79
N PRO A 69 -0.21 12.79 -18.63
CA PRO A 69 0.72 13.07 -19.73
C PRO A 69 1.08 11.81 -20.53
N PHE A 70 0.07 11.11 -21.04
CA PHE A 70 0.27 9.96 -21.92
C PHE A 70 0.73 10.41 -23.30
N SER A 71 1.82 9.82 -23.77
CA SER A 71 2.43 10.14 -25.06
C SER A 71 1.95 9.22 -26.19
N PHE A 72 1.22 8.15 -25.90
CA PHE A 72 0.62 7.29 -26.92
C PHE A 72 -0.56 7.97 -27.63
N GLU A 73 -0.65 7.76 -28.93
CA GLU A 73 -1.79 8.17 -29.76
C GLU A 73 -2.93 7.15 -29.71
N TRP A 74 -4.16 7.59 -30.02
CA TRP A 74 -5.36 6.77 -29.88
C TRP A 74 -5.27 5.42 -30.60
N ASN A 75 -4.81 5.42 -31.84
CA ASN A 75 -4.63 4.21 -32.64
C ASN A 75 -3.53 3.26 -32.09
N GLN A 76 -2.70 3.72 -31.15
CA GLN A 76 -1.65 2.91 -30.56
C GLN A 76 -2.10 2.13 -29.33
N TYR A 77 -3.20 2.52 -28.67
CA TYR A 77 -3.75 1.85 -27.49
C TYR A 77 -5.23 1.42 -27.62
N VAL A 78 -5.90 1.70 -28.74
CA VAL A 78 -7.25 1.18 -29.00
C VAL A 78 -7.31 -0.34 -28.80
N GLN A 79 -8.45 -0.87 -28.34
CA GLN A 79 -8.63 -2.29 -28.07
C GLN A 79 -8.18 -3.16 -29.26
N GLY A 80 -7.47 -4.26 -28.97
CA GLY A 80 -6.84 -5.10 -29.98
C GLY A 80 -5.40 -4.68 -30.33
N THR A 81 -4.98 -3.49 -29.89
CA THR A 81 -3.63 -2.96 -30.11
C THR A 81 -2.87 -2.88 -28.79
N ARG A 82 -1.72 -3.55 -28.71
CA ARG A 82 -0.84 -3.54 -27.53
C ARG A 82 -1.55 -3.90 -26.21
N ASP A 83 -2.60 -4.73 -26.29
CA ASP A 83 -3.29 -5.23 -25.10
C ASP A 83 -2.33 -5.98 -24.18
N VAL A 84 -1.42 -6.74 -24.78
CA VAL A 84 -0.38 -7.50 -24.09
C VAL A 84 0.88 -7.58 -24.96
N LEU A 85 2.03 -7.19 -24.41
CA LEU A 85 3.36 -7.40 -24.98
C LEU A 85 4.06 -8.54 -24.25
N TYR A 86 4.80 -9.37 -24.99
CA TYR A 86 5.50 -10.53 -24.43
C TYR A 86 7.01 -10.38 -24.52
N TYR A 87 7.71 -10.76 -23.45
CA TYR A 87 9.17 -10.72 -23.43
C TYR A 87 9.74 -11.70 -24.46
N ARG A 88 10.68 -11.23 -25.27
CA ARG A 88 11.47 -12.04 -26.19
C ARG A 88 12.93 -11.65 -26.09
N ASP A 89 13.77 -12.56 -25.63
CA ASP A 89 15.21 -12.31 -25.62
C ASP A 89 15.73 -12.24 -27.07
N MET A 90 16.12 -11.04 -27.48
CA MET A 90 16.70 -10.76 -28.80
C MET A 90 18.22 -10.52 -28.71
N GLY A 91 18.85 -10.91 -27.60
CA GLY A 91 20.28 -10.67 -27.35
C GLY A 91 20.62 -9.22 -27.02
N VAL A 92 19.62 -8.37 -26.76
CA VAL A 92 19.81 -6.97 -26.37
C VAL A 92 20.60 -6.90 -25.07
N LYS A 93 21.68 -6.10 -25.08
CA LYS A 93 22.58 -5.92 -23.93
C LYS A 93 22.34 -4.58 -23.23
N GLY A 94 22.79 -4.49 -21.99
CA GLY A 94 22.74 -3.25 -21.20
C GLY A 94 21.37 -2.95 -20.59
N ARG A 95 21.18 -1.68 -20.23
CA ARG A 95 19.92 -1.07 -19.75
C ARG A 95 19.43 -0.08 -20.79
N TRP A 96 18.13 -0.02 -21.02
CA TRP A 96 17.53 0.98 -21.92
C TRP A 96 17.03 2.17 -21.12
N ASP A 97 17.15 3.37 -21.67
CA ASP A 97 16.39 4.50 -21.14
C ASP A 97 14.88 4.20 -21.29
N VAL A 98 14.08 4.56 -20.30
CA VAL A 98 12.64 4.31 -20.28
C VAL A 98 11.94 4.97 -21.48
N LYS A 99 12.44 6.13 -21.95
CA LYS A 99 11.90 6.82 -23.13
C LYS A 99 12.17 6.02 -24.40
N ASP A 100 13.37 5.45 -24.56
CA ASP A 100 13.70 4.59 -25.70
C ASP A 100 12.83 3.33 -25.72
N PHE A 101 12.58 2.75 -24.54
CA PHE A 101 11.66 1.64 -24.40
C PHE A 101 10.24 2.01 -24.84
N VAL A 102 9.71 3.15 -24.40
CA VAL A 102 8.41 3.66 -24.86
C VAL A 102 8.39 3.82 -26.38
N GLN A 103 9.40 4.45 -26.98
CA GLN A 103 9.48 4.61 -28.44
C GLN A 103 9.52 3.26 -29.18
N PHE A 104 10.26 2.28 -28.65
CA PHE A 104 10.26 0.93 -29.20
C PHE A 104 8.84 0.32 -29.17
N THR A 105 8.16 0.40 -28.04
CA THR A 105 6.82 -0.19 -27.88
C THR A 105 5.76 0.47 -28.75
N LYS A 106 5.95 1.73 -29.17
CA LYS A 106 5.05 2.45 -30.10
C LYS A 106 5.14 1.97 -31.55
N ARG A 107 6.18 1.22 -31.93
CA ARG A 107 6.33 0.66 -33.28
C ARG A 107 5.31 -0.45 -33.54
N ASP A 108 4.95 -0.66 -34.81
CA ASP A 108 4.01 -1.71 -35.22
C ASP A 108 4.51 -2.57 -36.40
N ASP A 109 5.79 -2.43 -36.76
CA ASP A 109 6.40 -3.21 -37.84
C ASP A 109 6.72 -4.66 -37.42
N ALA A 110 7.05 -5.50 -38.41
CA ALA A 110 7.27 -6.94 -38.18
C ALA A 110 8.44 -7.25 -37.23
N GLN A 111 9.39 -6.32 -37.02
CA GLN A 111 10.54 -6.56 -36.13
C GLN A 111 10.17 -6.48 -34.65
N VAL A 112 9.06 -5.83 -34.32
CA VAL A 112 8.55 -5.69 -32.94
C VAL A 112 7.39 -6.65 -32.65
N LYS A 113 7.23 -7.67 -33.49
CA LYS A 113 6.21 -8.72 -33.38
C LYS A 113 6.85 -10.10 -33.51
N PHE A 114 6.21 -11.11 -32.92
CA PHE A 114 6.56 -12.51 -33.14
C PHE A 114 5.32 -13.31 -33.51
N LYS A 115 5.50 -14.38 -34.27
CA LYS A 115 4.42 -15.30 -34.66
C LYS A 115 4.25 -16.40 -33.61
N THR A 116 3.01 -16.68 -33.25
CA THR A 116 2.64 -17.87 -32.47
C THR A 116 2.38 -19.06 -33.40
N GLY A 117 2.17 -20.26 -32.82
CA GLY A 117 1.90 -21.50 -33.58
C GLY A 117 0.65 -21.48 -34.48
N GLY A 118 -0.14 -20.41 -34.47
CA GLY A 118 -1.30 -20.20 -35.36
C GLY A 118 -1.18 -19.01 -36.31
N ASN A 119 0.04 -18.57 -36.65
CA ASN A 119 0.32 -17.37 -37.47
C ASN A 119 -0.20 -16.03 -36.91
N LYS A 120 -0.73 -16.01 -35.68
CA LYS A 120 -1.07 -14.76 -34.99
C LYS A 120 0.22 -14.03 -34.62
N GLU A 121 0.35 -12.79 -35.07
CA GLU A 121 1.42 -11.88 -34.67
C GLU A 121 1.05 -11.21 -33.36
N LEU A 122 1.97 -11.24 -32.39
CA LEU A 122 1.82 -10.61 -31.09
C LEU A 122 2.99 -9.64 -30.88
N PRO A 123 2.76 -8.47 -30.26
CA PRO A 123 3.83 -7.53 -30.00
C PRO A 123 4.77 -8.08 -28.91
N LEU A 124 6.05 -7.74 -29.02
CA LEU A 124 7.09 -8.13 -28.07
C LEU A 124 7.74 -6.94 -27.39
N TYR A 125 8.48 -7.22 -26.34
CA TYR A 125 9.50 -6.31 -25.82
C TYR A 125 10.80 -7.09 -25.52
N PRO A 126 11.99 -6.55 -25.86
CA PRO A 126 13.23 -7.31 -25.80
C PRO A 126 14.09 -7.02 -24.56
N GLN A 127 13.71 -6.04 -23.74
CA GLN A 127 14.51 -5.55 -22.62
C GLN A 127 13.68 -5.49 -21.34
N LYS A 128 14.25 -6.00 -20.25
CA LYS A 128 13.67 -5.97 -18.90
C LYS A 128 14.32 -4.95 -17.97
N LYS A 129 15.53 -4.51 -18.27
CA LYS A 129 16.28 -3.56 -17.44
C LYS A 129 16.11 -2.16 -18.03
N LEU A 130 15.32 -1.32 -17.37
CA LEU A 130 14.95 0.03 -17.81
C LEU A 130 15.49 1.08 -16.85
N ARG A 131 16.06 2.17 -17.35
CA ARG A 131 16.60 3.27 -16.55
C ARG A 131 15.76 4.52 -16.72
N ILE A 132 15.40 5.16 -15.61
CA ILE A 132 14.77 6.49 -15.60
C ILE A 132 15.87 7.48 -15.23
N SER A 133 16.27 8.33 -16.17
CA SER A 133 17.21 9.41 -15.91
C SER A 133 16.55 10.52 -15.09
N ILE A 134 17.21 11.05 -14.06
CA ILE A 134 16.64 12.07 -13.16
C ILE A 134 17.16 13.45 -13.54
N ASP A 135 16.25 14.35 -13.90
CA ASP A 135 16.49 15.78 -13.96
C ASP A 135 16.35 16.37 -12.55
N LYS A 136 17.50 16.59 -11.89
CA LYS A 136 17.54 17.11 -10.51
C LYS A 136 17.00 18.53 -10.40
N ASP A 137 17.15 19.34 -11.43
CA ASP A 137 16.63 20.71 -11.44
C ASP A 137 15.11 20.68 -11.50
N ALA A 138 14.52 19.82 -12.34
CA ALA A 138 13.07 19.61 -12.37
C ALA A 138 12.52 19.06 -11.04
N VAL A 139 13.22 18.11 -10.42
CA VAL A 139 12.85 17.54 -9.10
C VAL A 139 12.76 18.63 -8.04
N LEU A 140 13.75 19.54 -8.00
CA LEU A 140 13.78 20.64 -7.04
C LEU A 140 12.77 21.74 -7.38
N ALA A 141 12.66 22.12 -8.66
CA ALA A 141 11.74 23.16 -9.11
C ALA A 141 10.26 22.79 -8.85
N ASN A 142 9.93 21.50 -8.94
CA ASN A 142 8.58 20.99 -8.71
C ASN A 142 8.33 20.55 -7.25
N GLY A 143 9.28 20.76 -6.33
CA GLY A 143 9.11 20.43 -4.91
C GLY A 143 8.83 18.94 -4.65
N VAL A 144 9.42 18.05 -5.45
CA VAL A 144 9.17 16.59 -5.38
C VAL A 144 9.67 15.99 -4.07
N VAL A 145 10.74 16.57 -3.52
CA VAL A 145 11.37 16.20 -2.25
C VAL A 145 11.66 17.46 -1.45
N ASP A 146 11.72 17.31 -0.13
CA ASP A 146 12.10 18.41 0.75
C ASP A 146 13.57 18.80 0.56
N LEU A 147 13.91 20.05 0.87
CA LEU A 147 15.28 20.55 0.74
C LEU A 147 16.29 19.71 1.54
N ALA A 148 15.89 19.18 2.70
CA ALA A 148 16.71 18.30 3.52
C ALA A 148 17.06 16.97 2.82
N ASP A 149 16.22 16.53 1.89
CA ASP A 149 16.38 15.29 1.14
C ASP A 149 16.94 15.49 -0.28
N SER A 150 17.16 16.74 -0.69
CA SER A 150 17.74 17.09 -2.01
C SER A 150 19.05 16.34 -2.31
N ALA A 151 19.92 16.16 -1.31
CA ALA A 151 21.18 15.44 -1.46
C ALA A 151 21.00 13.92 -1.66
N LYS A 152 19.84 13.37 -1.31
CA LYS A 152 19.51 11.94 -1.47
C LYS A 152 18.89 11.62 -2.84
N VAL A 153 18.63 12.65 -3.66
CA VAL A 153 18.10 12.47 -5.01
C VAL A 153 19.15 11.77 -5.88
N VAL A 154 18.76 10.61 -6.42
CA VAL A 154 19.63 9.80 -7.29
C VAL A 154 19.76 10.41 -8.68
N ASP A 155 20.85 10.09 -9.40
CA ASP A 155 21.02 10.52 -10.80
C ASP A 155 20.13 9.73 -11.77
N TYR A 156 19.78 8.50 -11.40
CA TYR A 156 18.92 7.62 -12.17
C TYR A 156 18.23 6.59 -11.27
N ILE A 157 17.05 6.14 -11.67
CA ILE A 157 16.36 4.99 -11.09
C ILE A 157 16.60 3.78 -11.98
N ASP A 158 17.24 2.76 -11.41
CA ASP A 158 17.38 1.49 -12.08
C ASP A 158 16.12 0.61 -11.88
N TRP A 159 15.22 0.65 -12.87
CA TRP A 159 13.94 -0.06 -12.88
C TRP A 159 14.00 -1.45 -13.56
N ASP A 160 14.07 -2.53 -12.78
CA ASP A 160 14.15 -3.91 -13.28
C ASP A 160 12.76 -4.58 -13.40
N TRP A 161 12.26 -4.71 -14.62
CA TRP A 161 10.98 -5.36 -14.93
C TRP A 161 11.09 -6.88 -14.87
N LYS A 162 10.45 -7.51 -13.88
CA LYS A 162 10.64 -8.96 -13.64
C LYS A 162 9.64 -9.86 -14.39
N SER A 163 8.53 -9.31 -14.89
CA SER A 163 7.51 -10.09 -15.63
C SER A 163 7.98 -10.46 -17.03
N ASN A 164 7.36 -11.49 -17.63
CA ASN A 164 7.48 -11.82 -19.07
C ASN A 164 6.35 -11.19 -19.90
N VAL A 165 5.47 -10.43 -19.25
CA VAL A 165 4.27 -9.83 -19.82
C VAL A 165 4.20 -8.37 -19.37
N ILE A 166 3.87 -7.49 -20.30
CA ILE A 166 3.46 -6.10 -20.07
C ILE A 166 2.05 -5.98 -20.63
N THR A 167 1.08 -5.73 -19.75
CA THR A 167 -0.29 -5.44 -20.14
C THR A 167 -0.44 -3.97 -20.52
N LYS A 168 -1.56 -3.60 -21.14
CA LYS A 168 -1.81 -2.20 -21.50
C LYS A 168 -1.71 -1.23 -20.33
N ARG A 169 -2.25 -1.58 -19.14
CA ARG A 169 -2.07 -0.71 -17.95
C ARG A 169 -0.58 -0.51 -17.62
N ASP A 170 0.22 -1.57 -17.72
CA ASP A 170 1.64 -1.53 -17.36
C ASP A 170 2.37 -0.60 -18.33
N LEU A 171 2.05 -0.70 -19.62
CA LEU A 171 2.58 0.15 -20.66
C LEU A 171 2.22 1.63 -20.44
N MET A 172 0.98 1.92 -20.06
CA MET A 172 0.55 3.30 -19.79
C MET A 172 1.22 3.88 -18.54
N VAL A 173 1.47 3.08 -17.50
CA VAL A 173 2.22 3.53 -16.32
C VAL A 173 3.68 3.82 -16.68
N ILE A 174 4.33 2.94 -17.46
CA ILE A 174 5.69 3.18 -17.98
C ILE A 174 5.74 4.47 -18.80
N ASP A 175 4.77 4.68 -19.69
CA ASP A 175 4.65 5.87 -20.52
C ASP A 175 4.48 7.15 -19.70
N LEU A 176 3.59 7.14 -18.71
CA LEU A 176 3.40 8.27 -17.81
C LEU A 176 4.71 8.63 -17.11
N ILE A 177 5.36 7.66 -16.47
CA ILE A 177 6.60 7.89 -15.73
C ILE A 177 7.70 8.45 -16.65
N ALA A 178 7.77 7.96 -17.89
CA ALA A 178 8.74 8.44 -18.87
C ALA A 178 8.51 9.90 -19.32
N ASN A 179 7.27 10.39 -19.27
CA ASN A 179 6.89 11.69 -19.84
C ASN A 179 6.45 12.75 -18.80
N ASN A 180 6.27 12.38 -17.54
CA ASN A 180 5.80 13.30 -16.49
C ASN A 180 6.83 14.34 -16.06
N ASN A 181 8.13 14.07 -16.21
CA ASN A 181 9.24 14.95 -15.79
C ASN A 181 9.09 15.52 -14.37
N TRP A 182 8.48 14.74 -13.47
CA TRP A 182 8.17 15.15 -12.11
C TRP A 182 7.26 16.38 -11.96
N GLU A 183 6.56 16.79 -13.01
CA GLU A 183 5.64 17.94 -12.99
C GLU A 183 4.36 17.66 -12.20
N ARG A 184 3.88 16.40 -12.25
CA ARG A 184 2.75 15.96 -11.42
C ARG A 184 3.22 14.92 -10.40
N PRO A 185 2.91 15.09 -9.11
CA PRO A 185 3.20 14.07 -8.10
C PRO A 185 2.48 12.75 -8.44
N ILE A 186 3.20 11.63 -8.35
CA ILE A 186 2.65 10.30 -8.63
C ILE A 186 2.48 9.56 -7.31
N TYR A 187 1.26 9.13 -7.03
CA TYR A 187 0.89 8.40 -5.82
C TYR A 187 0.27 7.06 -6.16
N PHE A 188 0.43 6.10 -5.26
CA PHE A 188 -0.26 4.82 -5.28
C PHE A 188 -1.01 4.63 -3.97
N SER A 189 -2.29 4.29 -4.04
CA SER A 189 -3.03 3.85 -2.88
C SER A 189 -2.31 2.66 -2.23
N ILE A 190 -2.26 2.62 -0.89
CA ILE A 190 -1.69 1.50 -0.16
C ILE A 190 -2.40 0.16 -0.46
N THR A 191 -3.63 0.20 -0.99
CA THR A 191 -4.44 -0.97 -1.34
C THR A 191 -4.25 -1.47 -2.78
N VAL A 192 -3.34 -0.88 -3.56
CA VAL A 192 -3.06 -1.35 -4.94
C VAL A 192 -2.63 -2.83 -4.94
N GLY A 193 -1.89 -3.27 -3.94
CA GLY A 193 -1.60 -4.69 -3.70
C GLY A 193 -0.60 -4.90 -2.57
N ASN A 194 -0.15 -6.14 -2.40
CA ASN A 194 0.77 -6.56 -1.34
C ASN A 194 2.10 -7.10 -1.88
N SER A 195 2.43 -6.79 -3.14
CA SER A 195 3.64 -7.27 -3.80
C SER A 195 4.32 -6.17 -4.58
N ALA A 196 5.65 -6.24 -4.69
CA ALA A 196 6.43 -5.32 -5.52
C ALA A 196 5.90 -5.26 -6.96
N LYS A 197 5.42 -6.39 -7.53
CA LYS A 197 4.83 -6.42 -8.88
C LYS A 197 3.59 -5.52 -9.01
N SER A 198 2.74 -5.45 -7.98
CA SER A 198 1.55 -4.59 -7.99
C SER A 198 1.90 -3.11 -8.08
N PHE A 199 3.07 -2.75 -7.56
CA PHE A 199 3.65 -1.41 -7.59
C PHE A 199 4.77 -1.28 -8.63
N PHE A 200 4.73 -2.13 -9.66
CA PHE A 200 5.66 -2.09 -10.77
C PHE A 200 7.14 -2.20 -10.37
N TRP A 201 7.49 -2.78 -9.21
CA TRP A 201 8.85 -2.81 -8.66
C TRP A 201 9.47 -1.43 -8.39
N LEU A 202 8.64 -0.41 -8.11
CA LEU A 202 9.07 0.94 -7.74
C LEU A 202 9.08 1.17 -6.22
N ASN A 203 8.71 0.16 -5.44
CA ASN A 203 8.48 0.23 -4.00
C ASN A 203 9.67 0.74 -3.14
N GLU A 204 10.91 0.63 -3.62
CA GLU A 204 12.10 1.18 -2.93
C GLU A 204 12.26 2.71 -3.06
N TYR A 205 11.40 3.33 -3.89
CA TYR A 205 11.35 4.76 -4.17
C TYR A 205 10.03 5.38 -3.66
N PHE A 206 9.35 4.68 -2.75
CA PHE A 206 8.12 5.15 -2.15
C PHE A 206 8.37 5.87 -0.83
N ARG A 207 7.58 6.92 -0.61
CA ARG A 207 7.42 7.62 0.66
C ARG A 207 5.96 7.49 1.11
N LEU A 208 5.71 6.94 2.30
CA LEU A 208 4.36 6.84 2.87
C LEU A 208 3.98 8.19 3.48
N GLU A 209 2.90 8.78 2.98
CA GLU A 209 2.45 10.15 3.34
C GLU A 209 0.97 10.18 3.76
N GLY A 210 0.47 9.11 4.37
CA GLY A 210 -0.96 8.98 4.64
C GLY A 210 -1.47 7.60 4.28
N MET A 211 -2.58 7.58 3.56
CA MET A 211 -3.15 6.40 2.90
C MET A 211 -2.54 6.16 1.50
N ALA A 212 -1.49 6.89 1.11
CA ALA A 212 -0.87 6.76 -0.20
C ALA A 212 0.66 6.78 -0.12
N TYR A 213 1.27 6.04 -1.05
CA TYR A 213 2.70 6.04 -1.32
C TYR A 213 3.01 7.06 -2.42
N ARG A 214 3.79 8.09 -2.12
CA ARG A 214 4.37 9.00 -3.12
C ARG A 214 5.59 8.36 -3.77
N PHE A 215 5.67 8.39 -5.10
CA PHE A 215 6.87 7.99 -5.83
C PHE A 215 7.84 9.17 -5.95
N VAL A 216 9.05 9.00 -5.40
CA VAL A 216 10.10 10.04 -5.34
C VAL A 216 11.46 9.47 -5.75
N PRO A 217 12.38 10.26 -6.32
CA PRO A 217 13.70 9.78 -6.76
C PRO A 217 14.71 9.65 -5.61
N VAL A 218 14.28 9.10 -4.47
CA VAL A 218 15.10 8.83 -3.29
C VAL A 218 15.10 7.34 -3.03
N PHE A 219 16.27 6.72 -3.07
CA PHE A 219 16.41 5.28 -2.91
C PHE A 219 16.48 4.88 -1.43
N ASN A 220 15.55 4.03 -0.99
CA ASN A 220 15.49 3.50 0.36
C ASN A 220 15.64 1.97 0.33
N PRO A 221 16.88 1.44 0.32
CA PRO A 221 17.11 0.00 0.31
C PRO A 221 16.58 -0.61 1.60
N GLY A 222 15.73 -1.63 1.49
CA GLY A 222 15.16 -2.31 2.66
C GLY A 222 13.79 -1.80 3.11
N ALA A 223 13.21 -0.82 2.41
CA ALA A 223 11.82 -0.38 2.61
C ALA A 223 10.78 -1.40 2.08
N ASN A 224 11.03 -2.70 2.29
CA ASN A 224 10.32 -3.85 1.74
C ASN A 224 10.05 -4.91 2.82
N SER A 225 9.72 -4.47 4.03
CA SER A 225 9.47 -5.36 5.16
C SER A 225 8.08 -5.97 5.04
N GLY A 226 8.01 -7.18 4.49
CA GLY A 226 6.75 -7.91 4.32
C GLY A 226 5.82 -7.24 3.31
N ILE A 227 4.69 -6.71 3.79
CA ILE A 227 3.66 -6.03 2.99
C ILE A 227 3.80 -4.50 3.04
N ASP A 228 4.74 -3.97 3.84
CA ASP A 228 4.98 -2.55 3.98
C ASP A 228 6.05 -2.07 3.00
N PHE A 229 5.66 -1.12 2.15
CA PHE A 229 6.53 -0.52 1.14
C PHE A 229 6.90 0.92 1.48
N GLY A 230 8.07 1.35 1.05
CA GLY A 230 8.50 2.74 1.16
C GLY A 230 8.90 3.17 2.57
N LYS A 231 9.51 4.35 2.64
CA LYS A 231 9.94 5.00 3.88
C LYS A 231 8.83 5.90 4.42
N VAL A 232 8.67 6.01 5.74
CA VAL A 232 7.75 6.97 6.35
C VAL A 232 8.40 8.35 6.40
N ASP A 233 7.65 9.39 6.03
CA ASP A 233 8.02 10.78 6.29
C ASP A 233 7.33 11.23 7.58
N THR A 234 8.06 11.33 8.69
CA THR A 234 7.44 11.52 10.01
C THR A 234 6.66 12.83 10.13
N GLU A 235 7.13 13.91 9.50
CA GLU A 235 6.46 15.22 9.55
C GLU A 235 5.15 15.20 8.75
N ILE A 236 5.22 14.80 7.47
CA ILE A 236 4.03 14.75 6.59
C ILE A 236 3.02 13.74 7.13
N MET A 237 3.48 12.56 7.53
CA MET A 237 2.64 11.47 8.02
C MET A 237 1.93 11.85 9.31
N TYR A 238 2.63 12.46 10.27
CA TYR A 238 2.03 12.94 11.52
C TYR A 238 1.00 14.03 11.25
N ASN A 239 1.33 15.03 10.42
CA ASN A 239 0.40 16.10 10.11
C ASN A 239 -0.87 15.56 9.39
N ASN A 240 -0.70 14.63 8.45
CA ASN A 240 -1.83 14.06 7.74
C ASN A 240 -2.74 13.24 8.68
N LEU A 241 -2.19 12.36 9.49
CA LEU A 241 -3.00 11.54 10.40
C LEU A 241 -3.64 12.36 11.53
N ILE A 242 -2.83 13.11 12.27
CA ILE A 242 -3.27 13.70 13.54
C ILE A 242 -4.06 14.99 13.31
N ASN A 243 -3.63 15.82 12.35
CA ASN A 243 -4.18 17.17 12.18
C ASN A 243 -5.17 17.31 11.02
N LYS A 244 -5.03 16.49 9.96
CA LYS A 244 -5.76 16.69 8.70
C LYS A 244 -6.88 15.70 8.48
N PHE A 245 -6.65 14.41 8.75
CA PHE A 245 -7.64 13.38 8.44
C PHE A 245 -8.86 13.48 9.34
N ALA A 246 -10.02 13.23 8.72
CA ALA A 246 -11.26 13.01 9.43
C ALA A 246 -11.51 11.51 9.56
N TYR A 247 -12.00 11.09 10.73
CA TYR A 247 -12.22 9.68 11.05
C TYR A 247 -13.69 9.28 11.14
N GLY A 248 -14.60 10.18 10.77
CA GLY A 248 -16.02 9.87 10.61
C GLY A 248 -16.72 9.44 11.91
N ASN A 249 -16.27 9.95 13.05
CA ASN A 249 -16.80 9.67 14.38
C ASN A 249 -16.77 8.17 14.74
N MET A 250 -15.80 7.44 14.18
CA MET A 250 -15.72 5.99 14.32
C MET A 250 -15.38 5.55 15.76
N GLU A 251 -14.90 6.48 16.58
CA GLU A 251 -14.66 6.34 18.02
C GLU A 251 -15.93 6.41 18.88
N LEU A 252 -16.99 7.08 18.42
CA LEU A 252 -18.18 7.31 19.25
C LEU A 252 -18.92 6.00 19.56
N PRO A 253 -19.30 5.73 20.83
CA PRO A 253 -19.98 4.49 21.22
C PRO A 253 -21.28 4.21 20.45
N ASP A 254 -22.05 5.25 20.15
CA ASP A 254 -23.37 5.14 19.51
C ASP A 254 -23.31 4.93 17.98
N VAL A 255 -22.12 5.00 17.39
CA VAL A 255 -21.93 4.82 15.94
C VAL A 255 -21.68 3.35 15.64
N TYR A 256 -22.64 2.65 15.03
CA TYR A 256 -22.42 1.27 14.59
C TYR A 256 -21.51 1.21 13.36
N LEU A 257 -20.47 0.38 13.43
CA LEU A 257 -19.59 0.07 12.31
C LEU A 257 -19.84 -1.37 11.87
N ASP A 258 -20.42 -1.56 10.68
CA ASP A 258 -20.53 -2.88 10.10
C ASP A 258 -19.16 -3.46 9.71
N GLU A 259 -19.14 -4.74 9.32
CA GLU A 259 -17.92 -5.45 8.90
C GLU A 259 -17.18 -4.72 7.77
N THR A 260 -17.89 -4.15 6.80
CA THR A 260 -17.26 -3.51 5.63
C THR A 260 -16.59 -2.21 6.03
N ASN A 261 -17.26 -1.37 6.83
CA ASN A 261 -16.69 -0.12 7.33
C ASN A 261 -15.43 -0.38 8.16
N ARG A 262 -15.45 -1.37 9.06
CA ARG A 262 -14.27 -1.75 9.85
C ARG A 262 -13.13 -2.27 8.99
N ARG A 263 -13.43 -3.13 8.01
CA ARG A 263 -12.41 -3.70 7.12
C ARG A 263 -11.68 -2.62 6.31
N LEU A 264 -12.40 -1.59 5.87
CA LEU A 264 -11.83 -0.49 5.09
C LEU A 264 -10.93 0.44 5.92
N SER A 265 -11.14 0.53 7.23
CA SER A 265 -10.35 1.38 8.12
C SER A 265 -9.16 0.66 8.76
N TYR A 266 -9.11 -0.68 8.80
CA TYR A 266 -8.05 -1.40 9.51
C TYR A 266 -6.62 -1.03 9.11
N ASN A 267 -6.40 -0.66 7.85
CA ASN A 267 -5.08 -0.22 7.39
C ASN A 267 -4.58 1.04 8.13
N LEU A 268 -5.46 1.85 8.72
CA LEU A 268 -5.07 2.99 9.54
C LEU A 268 -4.24 2.54 10.75
N ARG A 269 -4.59 1.44 11.43
CA ARG A 269 -3.80 0.90 12.55
C ARG A 269 -2.37 0.54 12.11
N THR A 270 -2.22 -0.07 10.94
CA THR A 270 -0.89 -0.34 10.37
C THR A 270 -0.13 0.95 10.10
N ILE A 271 -0.78 1.96 9.51
CA ILE A 271 -0.14 3.24 9.19
C ILE A 271 0.29 3.99 10.47
N PHE A 272 -0.55 4.03 11.51
CA PHE A 272 -0.19 4.59 12.81
C PHE A 272 0.99 3.84 13.44
N GLY A 273 0.96 2.51 13.45
CA GLY A 273 2.07 1.70 13.94
C GLY A 273 3.37 1.95 13.17
N ARG A 274 3.30 2.16 11.85
CA ARG A 274 4.47 2.53 11.02
C ARG A 274 5.02 3.91 11.37
N LEU A 275 4.16 4.90 11.58
CA LEU A 275 4.58 6.23 12.03
C LEU A 275 5.26 6.16 13.41
N ALA A 276 4.66 5.45 14.36
CA ALA A 276 5.25 5.26 15.68
C ALA A 276 6.63 4.57 15.59
N ASN A 277 6.75 3.55 14.74
CA ASN A 277 8.01 2.85 14.51
C ASN A 277 9.12 3.74 13.93
N GLU A 278 8.77 4.67 13.03
CA GLU A 278 9.75 5.62 12.50
C GLU A 278 10.17 6.63 13.59
N PHE A 279 9.24 7.12 14.42
CA PHE A 279 9.60 7.96 15.59
C PHE A 279 10.51 7.22 16.58
N ILE A 280 10.27 5.94 16.85
CA ILE A 280 11.14 5.11 17.70
C ILE A 280 12.54 5.00 17.07
N ALA A 281 12.63 4.80 15.75
CA ALA A 281 13.91 4.74 15.04
C ALA A 281 14.67 6.08 15.09
N GLU A 282 13.95 7.20 15.15
CA GLU A 282 14.50 8.54 15.36
C GLU A 282 14.84 8.84 16.84
N GLY A 283 14.52 7.91 17.76
CA GLY A 283 14.72 8.07 19.21
C GLY A 283 13.66 8.92 19.91
N ASN A 284 12.55 9.22 19.26
CA ASN A 284 11.45 10.01 19.78
C ASN A 284 10.31 9.13 20.30
N ASN A 285 10.56 8.44 21.42
CA ASN A 285 9.59 7.52 22.00
C ASN A 285 8.33 8.22 22.51
N GLU A 286 8.43 9.46 23.01
CA GLU A 286 7.28 10.21 23.51
C GLU A 286 6.26 10.47 22.38
N LYS A 287 6.73 10.93 21.20
CA LYS A 287 5.85 11.07 20.03
C LYS A 287 5.32 9.74 19.52
N ALA A 288 6.11 8.67 19.60
CA ALA A 288 5.63 7.36 19.21
C ALA A 288 4.43 6.93 20.08
N VAL A 289 4.51 7.10 21.40
CA VAL A 289 3.40 6.81 22.32
C VAL A 289 2.20 7.71 22.02
N GLU A 290 2.40 9.00 21.80
CA GLU A 290 1.31 9.93 21.43
C GLU A 290 0.54 9.48 20.19
N VAL A 291 1.25 9.04 19.14
CA VAL A 291 0.64 8.52 17.91
C VAL A 291 -0.14 7.24 18.16
N LEU A 292 0.39 6.34 19.00
CA LEU A 292 -0.28 5.08 19.33
C LEU A 292 -1.53 5.30 20.17
N ASP A 293 -1.47 6.20 21.16
CA ASP A 293 -2.60 6.57 22.00
C ASP A 293 -3.71 7.19 21.15
N PHE A 294 -3.36 8.12 20.25
CA PHE A 294 -4.33 8.68 19.30
C PHE A 294 -4.95 7.60 18.40
N ALA A 295 -4.15 6.62 17.94
CA ALA A 295 -4.67 5.53 17.13
C ALA A 295 -5.70 4.70 17.90
N MET A 296 -5.48 4.44 19.20
CA MET A 296 -6.40 3.68 20.04
C MET A 296 -7.63 4.49 20.45
N ASP A 297 -7.50 5.79 20.65
CA ASP A 297 -8.63 6.70 20.92
C ASP A 297 -9.60 6.74 19.74
N ILE A 298 -9.07 6.88 18.52
CA ILE A 298 -9.90 6.96 17.31
C ILE A 298 -10.36 5.55 16.86
N MET A 299 -9.57 4.52 17.14
CA MET A 299 -9.89 3.12 16.79
C MET A 299 -9.94 2.18 18.01
N PRO A 300 -10.89 2.38 18.93
CA PRO A 300 -10.98 1.60 20.16
C PRO A 300 -11.25 0.11 19.88
N SER A 301 -10.65 -0.77 20.70
CA SER A 301 -10.71 -2.23 20.51
C SER A 301 -12.14 -2.77 20.58
N GLU A 302 -13.02 -2.17 21.38
CA GLU A 302 -14.43 -2.57 21.53
C GLU A 302 -15.21 -2.42 20.22
N LYS A 303 -14.81 -1.47 19.37
CA LYS A 303 -15.48 -1.20 18.09
C LYS A 303 -14.87 -1.97 16.94
N PHE A 304 -13.55 -2.00 16.88
CA PHE A 304 -12.79 -2.60 15.78
C PHE A 304 -12.40 -4.06 16.01
N GLY A 305 -12.61 -4.56 17.21
CA GLY A 305 -12.18 -5.88 17.65
C GLY A 305 -10.67 -5.98 17.82
N TYR A 306 -10.27 -7.08 18.44
CA TYR A 306 -8.89 -7.52 18.48
C TYR A 306 -8.61 -8.39 17.25
N ASN A 307 -7.62 -7.99 16.46
CA ASN A 307 -7.33 -8.62 15.18
C ASN A 307 -5.86 -8.44 14.82
N TYR A 308 -5.47 -9.00 13.68
CA TYR A 308 -4.09 -8.97 13.19
C TYR A 308 -3.44 -7.56 13.17
N PHE A 309 -4.23 -6.50 12.93
CA PHE A 309 -3.70 -5.15 12.82
C PHE A 309 -3.29 -4.53 14.16
N LEU A 310 -3.72 -5.11 15.29
CA LEU A 310 -3.35 -4.63 16.62
C LEU A 310 -1.95 -5.06 17.05
N PHE A 311 -1.40 -6.15 16.47
CA PHE A 311 -0.06 -6.63 16.82
C PHE A 311 1.04 -5.57 16.60
N GLY A 312 0.92 -4.79 15.52
CA GLY A 312 1.87 -3.72 15.22
C GLY A 312 1.81 -2.56 16.24
N ILE A 313 0.63 -2.28 16.77
CA ILE A 313 0.42 -1.27 17.82
C ILE A 313 1.03 -1.76 19.15
N ILE A 314 0.72 -3.00 19.54
CA ILE A 314 1.27 -3.63 20.76
C ILE A 314 2.81 -3.67 20.72
N ASP A 315 3.40 -4.14 19.61
CA ASP A 315 4.85 -4.17 19.43
C ASP A 315 5.47 -2.76 19.52
N ALA A 316 4.82 -1.76 18.91
CA ALA A 316 5.28 -0.38 18.94
C ALA A 316 5.22 0.22 20.35
N TYR A 317 4.19 -0.05 21.15
CA TYR A 317 4.14 0.39 22.56
C TYR A 317 5.29 -0.21 23.37
N TYR A 318 5.53 -1.53 23.23
CA TYR A 318 6.67 -2.17 23.88
C TYR A 318 8.00 -1.51 23.50
N ARG A 319 8.22 -1.28 22.20
CA ARG A 319 9.46 -0.68 21.68
C ARG A 319 9.63 0.79 22.04
N ALA A 320 8.53 1.52 22.23
CA ALA A 320 8.55 2.88 22.74
C ALA A 320 8.82 2.96 24.26
N GLY A 321 8.73 1.83 24.97
CA GLY A 321 8.90 1.74 26.43
C GLY A 321 7.60 1.94 27.22
N ALA A 322 6.45 2.00 26.55
CA ALA A 322 5.11 2.06 27.13
C ALA A 322 4.62 0.64 27.52
N ILE A 323 5.37 0.00 28.41
CA ILE A 323 5.22 -1.43 28.73
C ILE A 323 3.84 -1.75 29.32
N GLU A 324 3.31 -0.89 30.19
CA GLU A 324 2.01 -1.12 30.84
C GLU A 324 0.84 -1.04 29.84
N GLN A 325 0.84 -0.06 28.94
CA GLN A 325 -0.16 0.03 27.86
C GLN A 325 -0.09 -1.19 26.92
N ALA A 326 1.12 -1.65 26.60
CA ALA A 326 1.30 -2.86 25.81
C ALA A 326 0.78 -4.12 26.53
N ARG A 327 1.03 -4.23 27.84
CA ARG A 327 0.53 -5.33 28.69
C ARG A 327 -0.99 -5.33 28.77
N GLU A 328 -1.62 -4.17 28.95
CA GLU A 328 -3.07 -4.02 29.00
C GLU A 328 -3.71 -4.56 27.72
N LEU A 329 -3.34 -4.01 26.55
CA LEU A 329 -3.87 -4.45 25.26
C LEU A 329 -3.59 -5.93 24.97
N THR A 330 -2.42 -6.43 25.38
CA THR A 330 -2.05 -7.85 25.22
C THR A 330 -2.95 -8.75 26.04
N ASN A 331 -3.25 -8.37 27.29
CA ASN A 331 -4.10 -9.16 28.17
C ASN A 331 -5.56 -9.13 27.71
N GLU A 332 -6.07 -7.97 27.30
CA GLU A 332 -7.44 -7.88 26.78
C GLU A 332 -7.63 -8.70 25.49
N PHE A 333 -6.63 -8.69 24.60
CA PHE A 333 -6.65 -9.57 23.42
C PHE A 333 -6.59 -11.05 23.85
N ALA A 334 -5.72 -11.40 24.79
CA ALA A 334 -5.66 -12.76 25.30
C ALA A 334 -6.96 -13.21 26.00
N ASP A 335 -7.67 -12.30 26.67
CA ASP A 335 -8.98 -12.56 27.30
C ASP A 335 -10.01 -12.98 26.23
N LEU A 336 -10.08 -12.24 25.11
CA LEU A 336 -10.94 -12.63 23.98
C LEU A 336 -10.56 -14.01 23.43
N LEU A 337 -9.26 -14.25 23.20
CA LEU A 337 -8.80 -15.53 22.64
C LEU A 337 -9.09 -16.70 23.59
N ASP A 338 -8.97 -16.49 24.90
CA ASP A 338 -9.34 -17.50 25.89
C ASP A 338 -10.84 -17.83 25.79
N GLU A 339 -11.71 -16.81 25.69
CA GLU A 339 -13.16 -17.00 25.54
C GLU A 339 -13.52 -17.76 24.25
N GLU A 340 -12.93 -17.38 23.11
CA GLU A 340 -13.17 -18.02 21.82
C GLU A 340 -12.68 -19.48 21.81
N LEU A 341 -11.46 -19.74 22.30
CA LEU A 341 -10.92 -21.09 22.39
C LEU A 341 -11.71 -21.98 23.37
N LEU A 342 -12.18 -21.44 24.49
CA LEU A 342 -13.07 -22.17 25.40
C LEU A 342 -14.42 -22.49 24.75
N TYR A 343 -14.98 -21.54 23.99
CA TYR A 343 -16.20 -21.78 23.22
C TYR A 343 -16.00 -22.91 22.20
N PHE A 344 -14.92 -22.86 21.41
CA PHE A 344 -14.60 -23.92 20.44
C PHE A 344 -14.33 -25.25 21.11
N ASP A 345 -13.75 -25.25 22.32
CA ASP A 345 -13.49 -26.49 23.07
C ASP A 345 -14.79 -27.21 23.45
N GLY A 346 -15.81 -26.44 23.86
CA GLY A 346 -17.13 -26.95 24.23
C GLY A 346 -17.99 -27.46 23.07
N LEU A 347 -17.58 -27.28 21.81
CA LEU A 347 -18.32 -27.75 20.65
C LEU A 347 -18.26 -29.27 20.48
N SER A 348 -19.27 -29.81 19.78
CA SER A 348 -19.24 -31.21 19.33
C SER A 348 -18.00 -31.47 18.45
N ARG A 349 -17.51 -32.72 18.41
CA ARG A 349 -16.35 -33.08 17.54
C ARG A 349 -16.57 -32.67 16.08
N SER A 350 -17.79 -32.80 15.56
CA SER A 350 -18.11 -32.40 14.18
C SER A 350 -18.08 -30.89 13.99
N ASP A 351 -18.58 -30.11 14.95
CA ASP A 351 -18.63 -28.66 14.83
C ASP A 351 -17.25 -28.03 15.08
N LYS A 352 -16.48 -28.54 16.05
CA LYS A 352 -15.07 -28.16 16.24
C LYS A 352 -14.23 -28.43 14.98
N LYS A 353 -14.51 -29.52 14.25
CA LYS A 353 -13.85 -29.79 12.96
C LYS A 353 -14.26 -28.81 11.85
N ARG A 354 -15.52 -28.33 11.86
CA ARG A 354 -16.01 -27.32 10.90
C ARG A 354 -15.38 -25.96 11.19
N ALA A 355 -15.24 -25.60 12.47
CA ALA A 355 -14.61 -24.37 12.95
C ALA A 355 -13.08 -24.42 12.98
N LYS A 356 -12.46 -25.32 12.20
CA LYS A 356 -11.02 -25.58 12.29
C LYS A 356 -10.16 -24.37 11.95
N ASN A 357 -10.57 -23.60 10.96
CA ASN A 357 -9.77 -22.46 10.53
C ASN A 357 -9.81 -21.34 11.58
N GLU A 358 -10.95 -21.18 12.24
CA GLU A 358 -11.23 -20.18 13.26
C GLU A 358 -10.35 -20.42 14.49
N TRP A 359 -10.47 -21.57 15.17
CA TRP A 359 -9.64 -21.83 16.35
C TRP A 359 -8.13 -21.96 16.02
N GLN A 360 -7.78 -22.36 14.79
CA GLN A 360 -6.36 -22.32 14.37
C GLN A 360 -5.83 -20.89 14.23
N THR A 361 -6.68 -19.95 13.79
CA THR A 361 -6.33 -18.53 13.71
C THR A 361 -6.14 -17.95 15.12
N ASP A 362 -7.01 -18.28 16.06
CA ASP A 362 -6.91 -17.80 17.44
C ASP A 362 -5.62 -18.31 18.12
N LEU A 363 -5.29 -19.58 17.93
CA LEU A 363 -4.00 -20.13 18.40
C LEU A 363 -2.80 -19.43 17.77
N GLN A 364 -2.87 -19.05 16.48
CA GLN A 364 -1.82 -18.27 15.82
C GLN A 364 -1.70 -16.87 16.43
N PHE A 365 -2.83 -16.19 16.68
CA PHE A 365 -2.84 -14.89 17.34
C PHE A 365 -2.25 -14.96 18.75
N TYR A 366 -2.60 -15.99 19.51
CA TYR A 366 -2.02 -16.22 20.84
C TYR A 366 -0.50 -16.39 20.79
N GLN A 367 -0.01 -17.19 19.83
CA GLN A 367 1.42 -17.38 19.60
C GLN A 367 2.12 -16.07 19.20
N MET A 368 1.46 -15.21 18.43
CA MET A 368 1.97 -13.88 18.09
C MET A 368 2.07 -12.96 19.31
N LEU A 369 1.04 -12.93 20.18
CA LEU A 369 1.10 -12.19 21.46
C LEU A 369 2.26 -12.69 22.32
N PHE A 370 2.38 -14.01 22.44
CA PHE A 370 3.46 -14.63 23.20
C PHE A 370 4.84 -14.25 22.67
N ARG A 371 5.02 -14.20 21.33
CA ARG A 371 6.29 -13.78 20.72
C ARG A 371 6.64 -12.33 21.06
N ASN A 372 5.66 -11.42 21.09
CA ASN A 372 5.89 -10.03 21.50
C ASN A 372 6.36 -9.97 22.96
N ILE A 373 5.67 -10.68 23.87
CA ILE A 373 6.03 -10.76 25.29
C ILE A 373 7.43 -11.36 25.46
N GLN A 374 7.77 -12.44 24.77
CA GLN A 374 9.11 -13.04 24.83
C GLN A 374 10.21 -12.09 24.37
N THR A 375 9.90 -11.18 23.44
CA THR A 375 10.88 -10.25 22.88
C THR A 375 11.09 -9.05 23.82
N HIS A 376 10.02 -8.57 24.47
CA HIS A 376 10.03 -7.27 25.15
C HIS A 376 9.74 -7.31 26.65
N ASP A 377 9.12 -8.38 27.16
CA ASP A 377 8.58 -8.51 28.52
C ASP A 377 8.93 -9.88 29.14
N ASN A 378 10.21 -10.04 29.47
CA ASN A 378 10.76 -11.26 30.08
C ASN A 378 10.07 -11.61 31.41
N GLU A 379 9.56 -10.62 32.15
CA GLU A 379 8.92 -10.82 33.45
C GLU A 379 7.61 -11.62 33.32
N ASN A 380 6.80 -11.32 32.29
CA ASN A 380 5.52 -11.98 32.07
C ASN A 380 5.59 -13.20 31.13
N THR A 381 6.76 -13.48 30.57
CA THR A 381 6.92 -14.58 29.60
C THR A 381 6.44 -15.92 30.15
N GLN A 382 6.84 -16.27 31.38
CA GLN A 382 6.49 -17.58 31.95
C GLN A 382 5.00 -17.68 32.27
N SER A 383 4.40 -16.65 32.87
CA SER A 383 2.97 -16.65 33.23
C SER A 383 2.10 -16.69 31.98
N PHE A 384 2.42 -15.90 30.96
CA PHE A 384 1.68 -15.89 29.70
C PHE A 384 1.80 -17.20 28.93
N TYR A 385 2.97 -17.85 28.97
CA TYR A 385 3.13 -19.18 28.37
C TYR A 385 2.23 -20.23 29.03
N GLN A 386 2.11 -20.21 30.36
CA GLN A 386 1.21 -21.12 31.07
C GLN A 386 -0.25 -20.87 30.71
N ARG A 387 -0.65 -19.60 30.56
CA ARG A 387 -1.99 -19.20 30.10
C ARG A 387 -2.30 -19.80 28.72
N TYR A 388 -1.40 -19.60 27.74
CA TYR A 388 -1.52 -20.19 26.40
C TYR A 388 -1.64 -21.72 26.44
N LEU A 389 -0.79 -22.41 27.21
CA LEU A 389 -0.83 -23.87 27.27
C LEU A 389 -2.15 -24.42 27.81
N ALA A 390 -2.76 -23.72 28.79
CA ALA A 390 -4.02 -24.14 29.38
C ALA A 390 -5.13 -24.23 28.32
N VAL A 391 -5.25 -23.22 27.47
CA VAL A 391 -6.30 -23.14 26.43
C VAL A 391 -5.93 -23.88 25.14
N ALA A 392 -4.64 -24.04 24.82
CA ALA A 392 -4.22 -24.71 23.59
C ALA A 392 -4.24 -26.25 23.67
N SER A 393 -4.09 -26.81 24.87
CA SER A 393 -3.98 -28.26 25.07
C SER A 393 -5.12 -29.12 24.45
N PRO A 394 -6.40 -28.69 24.44
CA PRO A 394 -7.48 -29.48 23.85
C PRO A 394 -7.43 -29.58 22.32
N PHE A 395 -6.64 -28.73 21.67
CA PHE A 395 -6.54 -28.62 20.21
C PHE A 395 -5.32 -29.36 19.62
N GLN A 396 -4.36 -29.79 20.45
CA GLN A 396 -3.12 -30.44 19.99
C GLN A 396 -3.33 -31.89 19.49
N ASN A 397 -4.47 -32.52 19.79
CA ASN A 397 -4.74 -33.94 19.53
C ASN A 397 -5.93 -34.20 18.56
N ASN A 398 -6.42 -33.19 17.83
CA ASN A 398 -7.63 -33.27 16.98
C ASN A 398 -7.39 -33.20 15.47
#